data_AF-A0A4R2MZR5-F1
#
_entry.id   AF-A0A4R2MZR5-F1
#
_cell.length_a   1.000
_cell.length_b   1.000
_cell.length_c   1.000
_cell.angle_alpha   90.00
_cell.angle_beta   90.00
_cell.angle_gamma   90.00
#
_symmetry.space_group_name_H-M   'P 1'
#
loop_
_entity.id
_entity.type
_entity.pdbx_description
1 polymer ?
#
loop_
_entity_poly.entity_id
_entity_poly.type
_entity_poly.pdbx_seq_one_letter_code
_entity_poly.pdbx_strand_id
1 'polypeptide(L)'
;GAYHKMFIAEHRMMGFVTDENGEPVKDKERLEQLKETGRKEAEAEGIKGEKEIEQYVENYRQRELDKGYNIYQLRELSDEERKHIQAVTYTDPTTKKQQQKYVVAFNGIMNDLQAAAKFAVQNYVAETGETGKVNKALYKDIYFVHHPKAESGLSELLIASYQKWAVSDDNSVRQAVDLMKQKGSSPEGLYLGSHSRGTLTISNALQTLEKDPQNNGILSNTQLKMVGPAANVTRADRILTILQGKGEVRTSKEGSIIIENNKHDPVGNWFFIGGNPATNDTNTKNKNLFKILRDVVGDNSSSHNCHGLGQQQCETDGYRTEEDKGIMQPEQTIFELNQKTQKENKQ
;
A
#
# COMPACT_ATOMS: atom_id res chain seq x y z
N GLY A 1 -30.27 -12.28 -9.13
CA GLY A 1 -29.89 -11.39 -10.25
C GLY A 1 -28.57 -10.73 -9.92
N ALA A 2 -27.72 -10.47 -10.91
CA ALA A 2 -26.29 -10.11 -10.81
C ALA A 2 -25.91 -9.07 -9.72
N TYR A 3 -26.81 -8.18 -9.34
CA TYR A 3 -26.62 -7.18 -8.28
C TYR A 3 -26.38 -7.75 -6.87
N HIS A 4 -26.90 -8.94 -6.54
CA HIS A 4 -26.70 -9.52 -5.20
C HIS A 4 -25.37 -10.26 -5.03
N LYS A 5 -24.69 -10.60 -6.14
CA LYS A 5 -23.34 -11.21 -6.10
C LYS A 5 -22.23 -10.16 -5.98
N MET A 6 -22.45 -8.93 -6.46
CA MET A 6 -21.47 -7.84 -6.30
C MET A 6 -21.38 -7.38 -4.84
N PHE A 7 -22.49 -7.27 -4.12
CA PHE A 7 -22.53 -6.92 -2.68
C PHE A 7 -21.89 -7.97 -1.73
N ILE A 8 -21.70 -9.22 -2.18
CA ILE A 8 -21.07 -10.30 -1.40
C ILE A 8 -19.62 -10.56 -1.84
N ALA A 9 -19.22 -10.08 -3.04
CA ALA A 9 -17.83 -10.06 -3.50
C ALA A 9 -17.02 -8.90 -2.90
N GLU A 10 -17.70 -8.01 -2.20
CA GLU A 10 -17.20 -6.78 -1.64
C GLU A 10 -16.44 -7.06 -0.32
N HIS A 11 -15.09 -6.92 -0.40
CA HIS A 11 -14.14 -6.69 0.70
C HIS A 11 -13.70 -7.90 1.52
N ARG A 12 -13.16 -8.87 0.78
CA ARG A 12 -12.55 -10.09 1.33
C ARG A 12 -11.13 -9.79 1.82
N MET A 13 -10.85 -10.17 3.06
CA MET A 13 -9.49 -10.18 3.58
C MET A 13 -8.75 -11.36 2.97
N MET A 14 -7.59 -11.08 2.40
CA MET A 14 -6.76 -12.03 1.68
C MET A 14 -5.42 -12.17 2.40
N GLY A 15 -4.75 -13.28 2.14
CA GLY A 15 -3.36 -13.51 2.53
C GLY A 15 -2.63 -14.38 1.51
N PHE A 16 -1.34 -14.55 1.71
CA PHE A 16 -0.53 -15.46 0.90
C PHE A 16 -0.67 -16.89 1.41
N VAL A 17 -0.69 -17.85 0.48
CA VAL A 17 -0.44 -19.26 0.85
C VAL A 17 1.06 -19.38 1.13
N THR A 18 1.42 -19.89 2.30
CA THR A 18 2.81 -20.09 2.71
C THR A 18 3.05 -21.53 3.12
N ASP A 19 4.29 -21.99 2.98
CA ASP A 19 4.72 -23.29 3.47
C ASP A 19 4.98 -23.29 4.99
N GLU A 20 5.46 -24.41 5.53
CA GLU A 20 5.79 -24.56 6.95
C GLU A 20 6.87 -23.58 7.45
N ASN A 21 7.74 -23.09 6.56
CA ASN A 21 8.79 -22.14 6.86
C ASN A 21 8.31 -20.68 6.71
N GLY A 22 7.09 -20.46 6.22
CA GLY A 22 6.54 -19.13 5.96
C GLY A 22 6.91 -18.55 4.60
N GLU A 23 7.49 -19.37 3.71
CA GLU A 23 7.81 -18.95 2.35
C GLU A 23 6.57 -19.02 1.46
N PRO A 24 6.33 -18.02 0.58
CA PRO A 24 5.13 -17.98 -0.24
C PRO A 24 5.14 -19.05 -1.33
N VAL A 25 4.01 -19.75 -1.47
CA VAL A 25 3.83 -20.81 -2.47
C VAL A 25 3.57 -20.20 -3.85
N LYS A 26 4.34 -20.62 -4.85
CA LYS A 26 4.17 -20.16 -6.24
C LYS A 26 2.87 -20.68 -6.85
N ASP A 27 2.22 -19.83 -7.62
CA ASP A 27 1.02 -20.14 -8.38
C ASP A 27 1.40 -20.69 -9.75
N LYS A 28 1.13 -21.98 -9.98
CA LYS A 28 1.47 -22.67 -11.22
C LYS A 28 0.70 -22.08 -12.41
N GLU A 29 -0.56 -21.72 -12.24
CA GLU A 29 -1.37 -21.16 -13.32
C GLU A 29 -0.82 -19.80 -13.74
N ARG A 30 -0.40 -18.98 -12.79
CA ARG A 30 0.22 -17.68 -13.09
C ARG A 30 1.58 -17.81 -13.76
N LEU A 31 2.39 -18.79 -13.36
CA LEU A 31 3.66 -19.08 -14.02
C LEU A 31 3.45 -19.55 -15.47
N GLU A 32 2.46 -20.41 -15.72
CA GLU A 32 2.11 -20.82 -17.08
C GLU A 32 1.52 -19.64 -17.89
N GLN A 33 0.69 -18.78 -17.30
CA GLN A 33 0.19 -17.57 -17.96
C GLN A 33 1.33 -16.63 -18.40
N LEU A 34 2.34 -16.43 -17.56
CA LEU A 34 3.54 -15.65 -17.92
C LEU A 34 4.26 -16.28 -19.12
N LYS A 35 4.44 -17.61 -19.08
CA LYS A 35 5.08 -18.35 -20.16
C LYS A 35 4.30 -18.26 -21.47
N GLU A 36 2.99 -18.52 -21.44
CA GLU A 36 2.10 -18.44 -22.60
C GLU A 36 2.05 -17.03 -23.19
N THR A 37 1.99 -16.00 -22.34
CA THR A 37 1.97 -14.61 -22.79
C THR A 37 3.29 -14.23 -23.45
N GLY A 38 4.43 -14.60 -22.84
CA GLY A 38 5.74 -14.40 -23.43
C GLY A 38 5.89 -15.10 -24.79
N ARG A 39 5.34 -16.31 -24.96
CA ARG A 39 5.35 -17.01 -26.26
C ARG A 39 4.50 -16.30 -27.30
N LYS A 40 3.28 -15.88 -26.94
CA LYS A 40 2.40 -15.11 -27.82
C LYS A 40 3.02 -13.79 -28.26
N GLU A 41 3.71 -13.09 -27.36
CA GLU A 41 4.45 -11.87 -27.70
C GLU A 41 5.63 -12.16 -28.65
N ALA A 42 6.42 -13.20 -28.38
CA ALA A 42 7.50 -13.62 -29.27
C ALA A 42 7.00 -13.95 -30.69
N GLU A 43 5.90 -14.70 -30.78
CA GLU A 43 5.25 -15.05 -32.06
C GLU A 43 4.72 -13.80 -32.79
N ALA A 44 4.13 -12.86 -32.05
CA ALA A 44 3.65 -11.58 -32.60
C ALA A 44 4.79 -10.67 -33.10
N GLU A 45 5.98 -10.77 -32.48
CA GLU A 45 7.21 -10.14 -32.96
C GLU A 45 7.86 -10.87 -34.15
N GLY A 46 7.27 -11.99 -34.59
CA GLY A 46 7.71 -12.74 -35.75
C GLY A 46 8.87 -13.72 -35.47
N ILE A 47 9.17 -13.99 -34.20
CA ILE A 47 10.18 -14.97 -33.78
C ILE A 47 9.63 -16.38 -34.06
N LYS A 48 10.40 -17.20 -34.79
CA LYS A 48 9.97 -18.54 -35.22
C LYS A 48 10.84 -19.67 -34.67
N GLY A 49 12.06 -19.38 -34.24
CA GLY A 49 12.97 -20.39 -33.71
C GLY A 49 12.62 -20.73 -32.26
N GLU A 50 12.43 -22.02 -31.95
CA GLU A 50 12.05 -22.46 -30.60
C GLU A 50 13.01 -21.94 -29.51
N LYS A 51 14.32 -22.00 -29.75
CA LYS A 51 15.33 -21.47 -28.81
C LYS A 51 15.23 -19.96 -28.61
N GLU A 52 14.92 -19.22 -29.67
CA GLU A 52 14.75 -17.77 -29.60
C GLU A 52 13.47 -17.40 -28.85
N ILE A 53 12.40 -18.18 -29.03
CA ILE A 53 11.15 -18.07 -28.27
C ILE A 53 11.42 -18.35 -26.79
N GLU A 54 12.12 -19.43 -26.43
CA GLU A 54 12.46 -19.74 -25.04
C GLU A 54 13.27 -18.61 -24.37
N GLN A 55 14.26 -18.06 -25.08
CA GLN A 55 15.03 -16.92 -24.57
C GLN A 55 14.16 -15.66 -24.42
N TYR A 56 13.27 -15.39 -25.37
CA TYR A 56 12.32 -14.28 -25.28
C TYR A 56 11.41 -14.44 -24.06
N VAL A 57 10.88 -15.64 -23.84
CA VAL A 57 9.98 -15.95 -22.73
C VAL A 57 10.66 -15.73 -21.39
N GLU A 58 11.92 -16.15 -21.23
CA GLU A 58 12.65 -15.90 -19.98
C GLU A 58 12.91 -14.41 -19.76
N ASN A 59 13.28 -13.68 -20.81
CA ASN A 59 13.43 -12.22 -20.73
C ASN A 59 12.11 -11.53 -20.40
N TYR A 60 11.00 -11.96 -21.02
CA TYR A 60 9.65 -11.49 -20.75
C TYR A 60 9.30 -11.72 -19.27
N ARG A 61 9.48 -12.95 -18.79
CA ARG A 61 9.24 -13.33 -17.41
C ARG A 61 10.04 -12.45 -16.45
N GLN A 62 11.34 -12.25 -16.70
CA GLN A 62 12.16 -11.39 -15.84
C GLN A 62 11.67 -9.94 -15.83
N ARG A 63 11.29 -9.37 -17.00
CA ARG A 63 10.71 -8.01 -17.05
C ARG A 63 9.42 -7.89 -16.24
N GLU A 64 8.54 -8.89 -16.30
CA GLU A 64 7.30 -8.88 -15.52
C GLU A 64 7.57 -9.00 -14.02
N LEU A 65 8.53 -9.84 -13.62
CA LEU A 65 8.97 -9.92 -12.23
C LEU A 65 9.60 -8.61 -11.75
N ASP A 66 10.38 -7.93 -12.59
CA ASP A 66 10.98 -6.63 -12.29
C ASP A 66 9.93 -5.51 -12.11
N LYS A 67 8.76 -5.66 -12.74
CA LYS A 67 7.57 -4.82 -12.52
C LYS A 67 6.76 -5.22 -11.27
N GLY A 68 7.16 -6.28 -10.58
CA GLY A 68 6.49 -6.80 -9.39
C GLY A 68 5.26 -7.66 -9.70
N TYR A 69 5.21 -8.32 -10.85
CA TYR A 69 4.16 -9.30 -11.15
C TYR A 69 4.09 -10.35 -10.03
N ASN A 70 2.94 -10.43 -9.35
CA ASN A 70 2.77 -11.43 -8.29
C ASN A 70 2.75 -12.84 -8.91
N ILE A 71 3.61 -13.74 -8.45
CA ILE A 71 3.64 -15.15 -8.86
C ILE A 71 3.19 -16.10 -7.75
N TYR A 72 2.67 -15.57 -6.64
CA TYR A 72 2.32 -16.36 -5.46
C TYR A 72 0.83 -16.59 -5.35
N GLN A 73 0.48 -17.75 -4.79
CA GLN A 73 -0.90 -18.14 -4.51
C GLN A 73 -1.46 -17.26 -3.40
N LEU A 74 -2.71 -16.85 -3.60
CA LEU A 74 -3.48 -16.06 -2.65
C LEU A 74 -4.63 -16.91 -2.13
N ARG A 75 -4.98 -16.67 -0.87
CA ARG A 75 -6.14 -17.29 -0.23
C ARG A 75 -7.01 -16.23 0.40
N GLU A 76 -8.31 -16.45 0.36
CA GLU A 76 -9.26 -15.67 1.14
C GLU A 76 -9.30 -16.22 2.57
N LEU A 77 -9.37 -15.31 3.55
CA LEU A 77 -9.63 -15.68 4.93
C LEU A 77 -11.13 -15.84 5.15
N SER A 78 -11.50 -16.94 5.80
CA SER A 78 -12.84 -17.14 6.36
C SER A 78 -13.13 -16.13 7.48
N ASP A 79 -14.41 -15.94 7.80
CA ASP A 79 -14.83 -15.02 8.88
C ASP A 79 -14.21 -15.38 10.24
N GLU A 80 -13.93 -16.66 10.47
CA GLU A 80 -13.32 -17.12 11.71
C GLU A 80 -11.82 -16.85 11.75
N GLU A 81 -11.11 -17.05 10.64
CA GLU A 81 -9.69 -16.69 10.52
C GLU A 81 -9.48 -15.18 10.68
N ARG A 82 -10.39 -14.35 10.17
CA ARG A 82 -10.29 -12.88 10.29
C ARG A 82 -10.26 -12.39 11.74
N LYS A 83 -10.95 -13.09 12.66
CA LYS A 83 -10.93 -12.77 14.10
C LYS A 83 -9.61 -13.19 14.77
N HIS A 84 -8.96 -14.20 14.21
CA HIS A 84 -7.80 -14.89 14.78
C HIS A 84 -6.53 -14.74 13.93
N ILE A 85 -6.42 -13.64 13.17
CA ILE A 85 -5.18 -13.29 12.47
C ILE A 85 -4.01 -13.23 13.44
N GLN A 86 -2.81 -13.54 12.94
CA GLN A 86 -1.58 -13.58 13.73
C GLN A 86 -0.77 -12.29 13.56
N ALA A 87 0.05 -12.00 14.57
CA ALA A 87 0.97 -10.87 14.51
C ALA A 87 2.24 -11.25 13.75
N VAL A 88 2.78 -10.29 13.01
CA VAL A 88 4.02 -10.43 12.24
C VAL A 88 5.14 -9.68 12.94
N THR A 89 6.30 -10.30 12.99
CA THR A 89 7.54 -9.65 13.40
C THR A 89 8.21 -8.98 12.19
N TYR A 90 8.57 -7.70 12.31
CA TYR A 90 9.22 -6.93 11.26
C TYR A 90 10.25 -5.95 11.83
N THR A 91 11.17 -5.48 10.98
CA THR A 91 12.17 -4.48 11.37
C THR A 91 11.65 -3.08 11.08
N ASP A 92 11.61 -2.21 12.09
CA ASP A 92 11.39 -0.77 11.90
C ASP A 92 12.55 -0.18 11.06
N PRO A 93 12.28 0.43 9.89
CA PRO A 93 13.34 0.88 8.99
C PRO A 93 14.11 2.09 9.52
N THR A 94 13.59 2.82 10.50
CA THR A 94 14.22 3.99 11.12
C THR A 94 15.10 3.57 12.30
N THR A 95 14.54 2.81 13.23
CA THR A 95 15.21 2.44 14.49
C THR A 95 15.99 1.13 14.39
N LYS A 96 15.76 0.34 13.33
CA LYS A 96 16.31 -1.01 13.11
C LYS A 96 15.93 -2.03 14.19
N LYS A 97 14.95 -1.72 15.03
CA LYS A 97 14.45 -2.62 16.08
C LYS A 97 13.35 -3.51 15.54
N GLN A 98 13.26 -4.72 16.07
CA GLN A 98 12.13 -5.62 15.81
C GLN A 98 10.86 -5.07 16.46
N GLN A 99 9.76 -5.18 15.74
CA GLN A 99 8.39 -4.87 16.16
C GLN A 99 7.53 -6.10 15.89
N GLN A 100 6.47 -6.29 16.67
CA GLN A 100 5.49 -7.35 16.44
C GLN A 100 4.09 -6.73 16.50
N LYS A 101 3.33 -6.81 15.40
CA LYS A 101 1.97 -6.25 15.29
C LYS A 101 1.11 -7.09 14.35
N TYR A 102 -0.21 -6.98 14.49
CA TYR A 102 -1.12 -7.44 13.43
C TYR A 102 -1.00 -6.51 12.22
N VAL A 103 -0.58 -7.03 11.06
CA VAL A 103 -0.35 -6.20 9.87
C VAL A 103 -1.47 -6.43 8.85
N VAL A 104 -2.22 -5.37 8.55
CA VAL A 104 -3.28 -5.41 7.53
C VAL A 104 -3.13 -4.23 6.56
N ALA A 105 -3.08 -4.53 5.27
CA ALA A 105 -2.95 -3.54 4.20
C ALA A 105 -4.29 -3.23 3.51
N PHE A 106 -4.59 -1.96 3.34
CA PHE A 106 -5.73 -1.44 2.56
C PHE A 106 -5.19 -0.77 1.30
N ASN A 107 -5.04 -1.55 0.23
CA ASN A 107 -4.46 -1.06 -1.03
C ASN A 107 -5.55 -0.54 -1.96
N GLY A 108 -5.23 0.53 -2.70
CA GLY A 108 -6.19 1.33 -3.45
C GLY A 108 -6.97 0.59 -4.54
N ILE A 109 -8.15 1.13 -4.84
CA ILE A 109 -9.22 0.51 -5.64
C ILE A 109 -9.07 0.77 -7.15
N MET A 110 -7.87 0.53 -7.67
CA MET A 110 -7.58 0.57 -9.12
C MET A 110 -6.85 -0.69 -9.60
N ASN A 111 -6.62 -1.60 -8.66
CA ASN A 111 -5.73 -2.72 -8.80
C ASN A 111 -6.56 -3.98 -8.65
N ASP A 112 -6.27 -4.97 -9.48
CA ASP A 112 -6.84 -6.29 -9.27
C ASP A 112 -6.28 -6.90 -7.96
N LEU A 113 -6.79 -8.08 -7.61
CA LEU A 113 -6.36 -8.82 -6.44
C LEU A 113 -4.83 -8.99 -6.36
N GLN A 114 -4.15 -9.13 -7.51
CA GLN A 114 -2.73 -9.44 -7.60
C GLN A 114 -1.89 -8.19 -7.35
N ALA A 115 -2.28 -7.06 -7.92
CA ALA A 115 -1.66 -5.78 -7.63
C ALA A 115 -1.91 -5.36 -6.17
N ALA A 116 -3.08 -5.63 -5.61
CA ALA A 116 -3.32 -5.43 -4.17
C ALA A 116 -2.37 -6.29 -3.30
N ALA A 117 -2.11 -7.55 -3.68
CA ALA A 117 -1.15 -8.42 -3.01
C ALA A 117 0.29 -7.89 -3.12
N LYS A 118 0.71 -7.47 -4.33
CA LYS A 118 2.01 -6.82 -4.59
C LYS A 118 2.25 -5.66 -3.62
N PHE A 119 1.30 -4.74 -3.50
CA PHE A 119 1.47 -3.57 -2.63
C PHE A 119 1.44 -3.90 -1.13
N ALA A 120 0.78 -4.99 -0.72
CA ALA A 120 0.73 -5.42 0.67
C ALA A 120 2.11 -5.79 1.23
N VAL A 121 2.94 -6.45 0.40
CA VAL A 121 4.29 -6.87 0.79
C VAL A 121 5.36 -5.83 0.45
N GLN A 122 5.04 -4.90 -0.46
CA GLN A 122 5.99 -3.88 -0.89
C GLN A 122 6.04 -2.67 0.05
N ASN A 123 4.89 -2.15 0.48
CA ASN A 123 4.83 -0.76 0.94
C ASN A 123 5.07 -0.55 2.45
N TYR A 124 4.88 -1.58 3.26
CA TYR A 124 4.59 -1.37 4.69
C TYR A 124 5.68 -1.85 5.62
N VAL A 125 5.90 -3.17 5.67
CA VAL A 125 6.80 -3.83 6.61
C VAL A 125 7.74 -4.79 5.88
N ALA A 126 8.93 -4.97 6.44
CA ALA A 126 9.94 -5.89 5.91
C ALA A 126 10.89 -6.32 7.03
N GLU A 127 11.64 -7.39 6.78
CA GLU A 127 12.73 -7.83 7.63
C GLU A 127 14.08 -7.27 7.17
N THR A 128 15.05 -7.32 8.07
CA THR A 128 16.46 -7.12 7.74
C THR A 128 16.93 -8.33 6.93
N GLY A 129 17.36 -8.12 5.68
CA GLY A 129 17.96 -9.17 4.88
C GLY A 129 19.47 -9.30 5.11
N GLU A 130 20.10 -10.14 4.30
CA GLU A 130 21.51 -10.55 4.45
C GLU A 130 22.50 -9.38 4.38
N THR A 131 22.14 -8.30 3.70
CA THR A 131 22.97 -7.09 3.54
C THR A 131 22.93 -6.15 4.75
N GLY A 132 22.17 -6.49 5.80
CA GLY A 132 21.92 -5.63 6.95
C GLY A 132 20.92 -4.49 6.67
N LYS A 133 20.40 -4.41 5.45
CA LYS A 133 19.34 -3.46 5.06
C LYS A 133 17.96 -4.07 5.33
N VAL A 134 16.96 -3.22 5.56
CA VAL A 134 15.55 -3.65 5.69
C VAL A 134 14.98 -3.82 4.28
N ASN A 135 15.12 -5.03 3.73
CA ASN A 135 14.89 -5.32 2.31
C ASN A 135 14.25 -6.69 2.04
N LYS A 136 13.97 -7.49 3.07
CA LYS A 136 13.37 -8.81 2.90
C LYS A 136 11.85 -8.71 3.07
N ALA A 137 11.11 -8.97 2.00
CA ALA A 137 9.66 -8.96 2.03
C ALA A 137 9.11 -10.06 2.96
N LEU A 138 7.99 -9.75 3.60
CA LEU A 138 7.25 -10.67 4.47
C LEU A 138 5.97 -11.10 3.76
N TYR A 139 5.61 -12.38 3.86
CA TYR A 139 4.42 -12.95 3.22
C TYR A 139 3.50 -13.64 4.23
N LYS A 140 4.08 -14.42 5.14
CA LYS A 140 3.36 -15.08 6.22
C LYS A 140 2.71 -14.04 7.13
N ASP A 141 1.42 -14.26 7.40
CA ASP A 141 0.60 -13.41 8.27
C ASP A 141 0.51 -11.93 7.86
N ILE A 142 0.85 -11.63 6.61
CA ILE A 142 0.54 -10.34 5.97
C ILE A 142 -0.84 -10.47 5.31
N TYR A 143 -1.77 -9.67 5.80
CA TYR A 143 -3.14 -9.65 5.32
C TYR A 143 -3.43 -8.38 4.53
N PHE A 144 -4.34 -8.46 3.57
CA PHE A 144 -4.75 -7.29 2.81
C PHE A 144 -6.21 -7.34 2.38
N VAL A 145 -6.79 -6.16 2.26
CA VAL A 145 -8.15 -5.97 1.77
C VAL A 145 -8.05 -5.42 0.36
N HIS A 146 -8.56 -6.19 -0.60
CA HIS A 146 -8.64 -5.78 -1.99
C HIS A 146 -10.04 -5.22 -2.28
N HIS A 147 -10.10 -4.32 -3.26
CA HIS A 147 -11.37 -3.80 -3.76
C HIS A 147 -11.48 -4.11 -5.25
N PRO A 148 -12.67 -4.43 -5.78
CA PRO A 148 -12.85 -4.60 -7.21
C PRO A 148 -12.49 -3.33 -8.00
N LYS A 149 -11.89 -3.51 -9.19
CA LYS A 149 -11.43 -2.42 -10.06
C LYS A 149 -12.59 -1.47 -10.41
N ALA A 150 -12.37 -0.17 -10.20
CA ALA A 150 -13.27 0.88 -10.71
C ALA A 150 -12.98 1.16 -12.19
N GLU A 151 -14.00 1.46 -13.01
CA GLU A 151 -13.89 1.53 -14.48
C GLU A 151 -12.94 2.64 -14.98
N SER A 152 -12.59 3.64 -14.16
CA SER A 152 -11.64 4.70 -14.58
C SER A 152 -10.80 5.32 -13.45
N GLY A 153 -10.24 4.50 -12.56
CA GLY A 153 -9.20 4.82 -11.59
C GLY A 153 -8.87 6.30 -11.26
N LEU A 154 -7.92 6.92 -11.98
CA LEU A 154 -7.47 8.29 -11.69
C LEU A 154 -8.51 9.35 -12.07
N SER A 155 -9.15 9.22 -13.23
CA SER A 155 -10.24 10.10 -13.67
C SER A 155 -11.45 10.02 -12.74
N GLU A 156 -11.76 8.84 -12.23
CA GLU A 156 -12.81 8.60 -11.26
C GLU A 156 -12.42 9.09 -9.86
N LEU A 157 -11.16 8.96 -9.43
CA LEU A 157 -10.69 9.56 -8.17
C LEU A 157 -10.73 11.09 -8.23
N LEU A 158 -10.43 11.67 -9.39
CA LEU A 158 -10.61 13.09 -9.68
C LEU A 158 -12.09 13.49 -9.66
N ILE A 159 -12.98 12.71 -10.26
CA ILE A 159 -14.44 12.94 -10.23
C ILE A 159 -15.02 12.74 -8.80
N ALA A 160 -14.59 11.71 -8.07
CA ALA A 160 -15.00 11.40 -6.71
C ALA A 160 -14.42 12.39 -5.69
N SER A 161 -13.27 13.02 -5.99
CA SER A 161 -12.76 14.15 -5.22
C SER A 161 -13.66 15.39 -5.32
N TYR A 162 -14.57 15.44 -6.30
CA TYR A 162 -15.65 16.43 -6.37
C TYR A 162 -16.83 16.10 -5.45
N GLN A 163 -16.97 14.83 -5.01
CA GLN A 163 -18.05 14.32 -4.13
C GLN A 163 -17.61 14.18 -2.64
N LYS A 164 -16.45 14.73 -2.28
CA LYS A 164 -15.55 14.29 -1.19
C LYS A 164 -15.91 14.60 0.28
N TRP A 165 -17.19 14.71 0.65
CA TRP A 165 -17.56 15.04 2.05
C TRP A 165 -18.49 14.05 2.76
N ALA A 166 -18.82 12.92 2.12
CA ALA A 166 -19.58 11.85 2.76
C ALA A 166 -18.64 10.78 3.34
N VAL A 167 -18.80 10.49 4.63
CA VAL A 167 -18.26 9.25 5.22
C VAL A 167 -18.93 8.09 4.50
N SER A 168 -18.16 7.30 3.75
CA SER A 168 -18.69 6.11 3.09
C SER A 168 -18.88 5.00 4.13
N ASP A 169 -20.06 4.39 4.15
CA ASP A 169 -20.37 3.20 4.97
C ASP A 169 -20.11 1.90 4.18
N ASP A 170 -19.05 1.93 3.35
CA ASP A 170 -18.63 0.77 2.57
C ASP A 170 -18.10 -0.35 3.49
N ASN A 171 -18.28 -1.60 3.09
CA ASN A 171 -17.91 -2.80 3.83
C ASN A 171 -16.40 -2.82 4.20
N SER A 172 -15.54 -2.25 3.36
CA SER A 172 -14.12 -2.04 3.67
C SER A 172 -13.87 -1.11 4.86
N VAL A 173 -14.67 -0.04 4.98
CA VAL A 173 -14.60 0.88 6.12
C VAL A 173 -15.05 0.16 7.38
N ARG A 174 -16.11 -0.65 7.30
CA ARG A 174 -16.57 -1.49 8.41
C ARG A 174 -15.52 -2.49 8.86
N GLN A 175 -14.88 -3.19 7.92
CA GLN A 175 -13.79 -4.11 8.24
C GLN A 175 -12.59 -3.42 8.90
N ALA A 176 -12.23 -2.22 8.44
CA ALA A 176 -11.20 -1.41 9.09
C ALA A 176 -11.62 -1.00 10.52
N VAL A 177 -12.86 -0.57 10.72
CA VAL A 177 -13.44 -0.23 12.04
C VAL A 177 -13.40 -1.43 12.98
N ASP A 178 -13.78 -2.62 12.50
CA ASP A 178 -13.80 -3.84 13.30
C ASP A 178 -12.39 -4.26 13.73
N LEU A 179 -11.41 -4.22 12.82
CA LEU A 179 -10.01 -4.48 13.14
C LEU A 179 -9.46 -3.48 14.16
N MET A 180 -9.75 -2.20 13.95
CA MET A 180 -9.38 -1.11 14.86
C MET A 180 -9.95 -1.34 16.27
N LYS A 181 -11.22 -1.70 16.40
CA LYS A 181 -11.85 -1.99 17.70
C LYS A 181 -11.29 -3.25 18.35
N GLN A 182 -11.06 -4.31 17.59
CA GLN A 182 -10.64 -5.61 18.12
C GLN A 182 -9.16 -5.64 18.50
N LYS A 183 -8.30 -4.95 17.74
CA LYS A 183 -6.84 -5.09 17.84
C LYS A 183 -6.12 -3.79 18.20
N GLY A 184 -6.78 -2.63 18.11
CA GLY A 184 -6.11 -1.32 18.17
C GLY A 184 -5.44 -0.96 19.50
N SER A 185 -5.92 -1.55 20.60
CA SER A 185 -5.36 -1.42 21.96
C SER A 185 -4.84 -2.76 22.51
N SER A 186 -4.79 -3.81 21.69
CA SER A 186 -4.26 -5.11 22.10
C SER A 186 -2.76 -5.03 22.46
N PRO A 187 -2.22 -5.96 23.27
CA PRO A 187 -0.81 -6.00 23.64
C PRO A 187 0.14 -6.07 22.42
N GLU A 188 -0.20 -6.88 21.42
CA GLU A 188 0.54 -6.97 20.15
C GLU A 188 0.37 -5.67 19.35
N GLY A 189 -0.83 -5.10 19.35
CA GLY A 189 -1.14 -3.87 18.65
C GLY A 189 -1.35 -4.05 17.15
N LEU A 190 -1.79 -2.98 16.51
CA LEU A 190 -2.27 -3.00 15.13
C LEU A 190 -1.39 -2.14 14.23
N TYR A 191 -0.99 -2.66 13.08
CA TYR A 191 -0.37 -1.91 12.00
C TYR A 191 -1.31 -1.91 10.80
N LEU A 192 -1.79 -0.72 10.42
CA LEU A 192 -2.56 -0.58 9.18
C LEU A 192 -1.75 0.17 8.13
N GLY A 193 -1.42 -0.55 7.07
CA GLY A 193 -0.90 0.02 5.84
C GLY A 193 -2.03 0.48 4.95
N SER A 194 -1.90 1.62 4.28
CA SER A 194 -2.84 2.01 3.24
C SER A 194 -2.18 2.75 2.09
N HIS A 195 -2.64 2.51 0.87
CA HIS A 195 -2.07 3.07 -0.35
C HIS A 195 -3.15 3.71 -1.22
N SER A 196 -2.84 4.85 -1.84
CA SER A 196 -3.73 5.50 -2.79
C SER A 196 -5.12 5.75 -2.19
N ARG A 197 -6.18 5.29 -2.86
CA ARG A 197 -7.57 5.35 -2.42
C ARG A 197 -7.84 4.55 -1.14
N GLY A 198 -7.02 3.56 -0.80
CA GLY A 198 -7.11 2.84 0.47
C GLY A 198 -6.92 3.75 1.69
N THR A 199 -6.19 4.85 1.54
CA THR A 199 -6.03 5.86 2.61
C THR A 199 -7.35 6.56 2.96
N LEU A 200 -8.29 6.69 2.00
CA LEU A 200 -9.63 7.20 2.26
C LEU A 200 -10.47 6.21 3.09
N THR A 201 -10.27 4.91 2.88
CA THR A 201 -10.94 3.86 3.69
C THR A 201 -10.52 3.99 5.15
N ILE A 202 -9.22 4.06 5.41
CA ILE A 202 -8.70 4.26 6.77
C ILE A 202 -9.15 5.60 7.36
N SER A 203 -9.08 6.69 6.59
CA SER A 203 -9.55 8.01 7.04
C SER A 203 -11.04 8.04 7.39
N ASN A 204 -11.89 7.33 6.63
CA ASN A 204 -13.31 7.18 6.91
C ASN A 204 -13.57 6.30 8.14
N ALA A 205 -12.76 5.25 8.35
CA ALA A 205 -12.85 4.41 9.54
C ALA A 205 -12.51 5.22 10.81
N LEU A 206 -11.45 6.04 10.77
CA LEU A 206 -11.09 6.95 11.85
C LEU A 206 -12.24 7.94 12.15
N GLN A 207 -12.80 8.59 11.12
CA GLN A 207 -13.96 9.49 11.28
C GLN A 207 -15.20 8.79 11.82
N THR A 208 -15.39 7.51 11.51
CA THR A 208 -16.51 6.72 12.03
C THR A 208 -16.35 6.46 13.52
N LEU A 209 -15.13 6.12 13.95
CA LEU A 209 -14.81 5.89 15.36
C LEU A 209 -14.87 7.19 16.19
N GLU A 210 -14.38 8.31 15.65
CA GLU A 210 -14.35 9.61 16.34
C GLU A 210 -15.74 10.12 16.78
N LYS A 211 -16.81 9.72 16.07
CA LYS A 211 -18.19 10.15 16.35
C LYS A 211 -18.68 9.76 17.75
N ASP A 212 -18.13 8.70 18.32
CA ASP A 212 -18.48 8.22 19.65
C ASP A 212 -17.30 8.46 20.62
N PRO A 213 -17.43 9.38 21.59
CA PRO A 213 -16.39 9.67 22.57
C PRO A 213 -15.93 8.46 23.40
N GLN A 214 -16.72 7.39 23.48
CA GLN A 214 -16.30 6.14 24.14
C GLN A 214 -15.15 5.44 23.41
N ASN A 215 -14.92 5.76 22.14
CA ASN A 215 -13.81 5.24 21.35
C ASN A 215 -12.48 5.96 21.64
N ASN A 216 -12.45 6.96 22.53
CA ASN A 216 -11.18 7.60 22.92
C ASN A 216 -10.24 6.58 23.55
N GLY A 217 -9.03 6.47 22.99
CA GLY A 217 -8.00 5.53 23.48
C GLY A 217 -8.07 4.11 22.90
N ILE A 218 -9.07 3.75 22.10
CA ILE A 218 -9.18 2.38 21.55
C ILE A 218 -8.06 2.04 20.56
N LEU A 219 -7.34 3.04 20.05
CA LEU A 219 -6.22 2.87 19.11
C LEU A 219 -4.86 3.13 19.77
N SER A 220 -4.76 3.05 21.10
CA SER A 220 -3.56 3.39 21.87
C SER A 220 -2.28 2.64 21.44
N ASN A 221 -2.39 1.44 20.87
CA ASN A 221 -1.28 0.64 20.34
C ASN A 221 -1.36 0.44 18.81
N THR A 222 -1.96 1.39 18.10
CA THR A 222 -2.11 1.37 16.63
C THR A 222 -1.09 2.27 15.93
N GLN A 223 -0.42 1.72 14.92
CA GLN A 223 0.44 2.43 13.98
C GLN A 223 -0.22 2.46 12.59
N LEU A 224 -0.23 3.62 11.94
CA LEU A 224 -0.76 3.78 10.58
C LEU A 224 0.36 4.24 9.65
N LYS A 225 0.43 3.65 8.46
CA LYS A 225 1.27 4.11 7.34
C LYS A 225 0.40 4.39 6.12
N MET A 226 0.50 5.61 5.59
CA MET A 226 -0.23 6.07 4.40
C MET A 226 0.74 6.38 3.27
N VAL A 227 0.58 5.69 2.15
CA VAL A 227 1.48 5.73 0.99
C VAL A 227 0.74 6.29 -0.23
N GLY A 228 1.33 7.26 -0.94
CA GLY A 228 0.67 7.98 -2.03
C GLY A 228 -0.76 8.43 -1.68
N PRO A 229 -0.97 9.12 -0.54
CA PRO A 229 -2.30 9.23 0.07
C PRO A 229 -3.29 10.11 -0.71
N ALA A 230 -4.44 9.54 -1.07
CA ALA A 230 -5.59 10.31 -1.57
C ALA A 230 -6.37 11.04 -0.47
N ALA A 231 -6.21 10.60 0.79
CA ALA A 231 -6.77 11.26 1.98
C ALA A 231 -5.89 12.43 2.44
N ASN A 232 -6.49 13.40 3.14
CA ASN A 232 -5.73 14.41 3.87
C ASN A 232 -5.17 13.78 5.16
N VAL A 233 -3.86 13.54 5.18
CA VAL A 233 -3.20 12.81 6.27
C VAL A 233 -3.13 13.64 7.55
N THR A 234 -2.96 14.95 7.45
CA THR A 234 -2.97 15.86 8.61
C THR A 234 -4.30 15.80 9.36
N ARG A 235 -5.43 15.78 8.63
CA ARG A 235 -6.76 15.62 9.24
C ARG A 235 -6.90 14.24 9.87
N ALA A 236 -6.47 13.17 9.18
CA ALA A 236 -6.54 11.82 9.71
C ALA A 236 -5.70 11.65 10.99
N ASP A 237 -4.52 12.26 11.06
CA ASP A 237 -3.62 12.21 12.22
C ASP A 237 -4.19 12.92 13.45
N ARG A 238 -4.92 14.03 13.25
CA ARG A 238 -5.66 14.70 14.33
C ARG A 238 -6.70 13.76 14.94
N ILE A 239 -7.46 13.05 14.11
CA ILE A 239 -8.46 12.09 14.58
C ILE A 239 -7.79 10.90 15.28
N LEU A 240 -6.74 10.35 14.68
CA LEU A 240 -5.94 9.29 15.30
C LEU A 240 -5.42 9.73 16.68
N THR A 241 -5.13 11.01 16.88
CA THR A 241 -4.68 11.53 18.17
C THR A 241 -5.69 11.36 19.28
N ILE A 242 -6.94 11.69 18.99
CA ILE A 242 -8.06 11.51 19.91
C ILE A 242 -8.26 10.01 20.19
N LEU A 243 -8.29 9.20 19.12
CA LEU A 243 -8.49 7.75 19.23
C LEU A 243 -7.32 7.00 19.89
N GLN A 244 -6.12 7.57 19.91
CA GLN A 244 -4.98 7.09 20.69
C GLN A 244 -5.02 7.53 22.16
N GLY A 245 -5.97 8.39 22.55
CA GLY A 245 -6.05 8.94 23.91
C GLY A 245 -4.98 9.99 24.22
N LYS A 246 -4.40 10.62 23.18
CA LYS A 246 -3.30 11.59 23.30
C LYS A 246 -3.77 13.06 23.34
N GLY A 247 -5.08 13.27 23.48
CA GLY A 247 -5.72 14.60 23.48
C GLY A 247 -6.16 15.05 22.08
N GLU A 248 -6.56 16.32 21.98
CA GLU A 248 -7.08 16.90 20.73
C GLU A 248 -5.98 17.35 19.76
N VAL A 249 -4.78 17.62 20.28
CA VAL A 249 -3.66 18.17 19.52
C VAL A 249 -2.44 17.28 19.67
N ARG A 250 -1.86 16.88 18.53
CA ARG A 250 -0.59 16.16 18.49
C ARG A 250 0.55 17.07 18.96
N THR A 251 1.28 16.66 20.00
CA THR A 251 2.42 17.42 20.56
C THR A 251 3.78 16.79 20.25
N SER A 252 3.82 15.55 19.77
CA SER A 252 5.06 14.86 19.38
C SER A 252 4.81 13.92 18.20
N LYS A 253 5.89 13.45 17.58
CA LYS A 253 5.82 12.47 16.47
C LYS A 253 5.34 11.09 16.90
N GLU A 254 5.38 10.78 18.20
CA GLU A 254 5.09 9.45 18.73
C GLU A 254 3.67 9.02 18.38
N GLY A 255 3.52 7.93 17.62
CA GLY A 255 2.23 7.44 17.12
C GLY A 255 1.54 8.32 16.08
N SER A 256 2.22 9.31 15.51
CA SER A 256 1.72 10.05 14.35
C SER A 256 1.73 9.14 13.11
N ILE A 257 0.85 9.42 12.15
CA ILE A 257 0.77 8.68 10.88
C ILE A 257 2.09 8.81 10.13
N ILE A 258 2.66 7.66 9.77
CA ILE A 258 3.80 7.55 8.87
C ILE A 258 3.31 7.82 7.44
N ILE A 259 4.04 8.62 6.69
CA ILE A 259 3.70 8.98 5.32
C ILE A 259 4.86 8.70 4.38
N GLU A 260 4.55 8.16 3.20
CA GLU A 260 5.43 8.17 2.03
C GLU A 260 4.68 8.78 0.86
N ASN A 261 5.23 9.87 0.31
CA ASN A 261 4.58 10.63 -0.78
C ASN A 261 5.65 11.28 -1.66
N ASN A 262 5.69 10.94 -2.95
CA ASN A 262 6.64 11.56 -3.87
C ASN A 262 6.10 12.93 -4.33
N LYS A 263 6.94 13.96 -4.45
CA LYS A 263 6.55 15.31 -4.90
C LYS A 263 5.83 15.35 -6.25
N HIS A 264 6.12 14.38 -7.10
CA HIS A 264 5.52 14.21 -8.42
C HIS A 264 4.30 13.29 -8.42
N ASP A 265 3.81 12.85 -7.27
CA ASP A 265 2.56 12.09 -7.17
C ASP A 265 1.35 13.06 -7.21
N PRO A 266 0.56 13.09 -8.30
CA PRO A 266 -0.62 13.95 -8.38
C PRO A 266 -1.69 13.57 -7.34
N VAL A 267 -1.80 12.30 -6.96
CA VAL A 267 -2.82 11.83 -6.01
C VAL A 267 -2.51 12.35 -4.61
N GLY A 268 -1.26 12.24 -4.18
CA GLY A 268 -0.78 12.70 -2.89
C GLY A 268 -0.74 14.22 -2.75
N ASN A 269 -0.26 14.94 -3.77
CA ASN A 269 0.11 16.35 -3.64
C ASN A 269 -0.98 17.33 -4.09
N TRP A 270 -1.87 16.97 -5.04
CA TRP A 270 -2.86 17.94 -5.52
C TRP A 270 -3.83 18.32 -4.40
N PHE A 271 -4.00 19.63 -4.20
CA PHE A 271 -4.76 20.19 -3.08
C PHE A 271 -6.20 19.69 -2.99
N PHE A 272 -6.87 19.48 -4.13
CA PHE A 272 -8.24 18.96 -4.18
C PHE A 272 -8.34 17.43 -4.00
N ILE A 273 -7.20 16.72 -4.05
CA ILE A 273 -7.11 15.31 -3.69
C ILE A 273 -6.50 15.19 -2.28
N GLY A 274 -5.23 14.79 -2.16
CA GLY A 274 -4.59 14.61 -0.86
C GLY A 274 -4.17 15.92 -0.20
N GLY A 275 -3.57 16.82 -0.99
CA GLY A 275 -2.95 18.06 -0.48
C GLY A 275 -1.86 17.79 0.57
N ASN A 276 -1.17 16.66 0.47
CA ASN A 276 -0.20 16.21 1.46
C ASN A 276 1.23 16.67 1.12
N PRO A 277 2.08 16.92 2.12
CA PRO A 277 3.50 17.19 1.89
C PRO A 277 4.20 15.99 1.27
N ALA A 278 5.29 16.26 0.54
CA ALA A 278 6.15 15.24 -0.03
C ALA A 278 7.21 14.78 0.98
N THR A 279 7.61 13.52 0.88
CA THR A 279 8.71 12.91 1.64
C THR A 279 9.98 12.72 0.82
N ASN A 280 9.85 12.72 -0.51
CA ASN A 280 10.96 12.72 -1.47
C ASN A 280 10.53 13.42 -2.77
N ASP A 281 11.49 13.72 -3.64
CA ASP A 281 11.30 14.36 -4.94
C ASP A 281 12.00 13.59 -6.08
N THR A 282 12.18 12.27 -5.91
CA THR A 282 12.94 11.44 -6.84
C THR A 282 12.33 11.46 -8.24
N ASN A 283 13.13 11.90 -9.22
CA ASN A 283 12.84 11.91 -10.66
C ASN A 283 14.16 11.89 -11.45
N THR A 284 14.92 10.80 -11.36
CA THR A 284 16.29 10.72 -11.90
C THR A 284 16.35 10.77 -13.43
N LYS A 285 15.21 10.55 -14.10
CA LYS A 285 15.08 10.65 -15.57
C LYS A 285 14.52 12.00 -16.04
N ASN A 286 14.37 12.99 -15.15
CA ASN A 286 13.85 14.33 -15.46
C ASN A 286 12.53 14.28 -16.25
N LYS A 287 11.64 13.37 -15.89
CA LYS A 287 10.34 13.22 -16.54
C LYS A 287 9.52 14.49 -16.33
N ASN A 288 8.93 14.99 -17.41
CA ASN A 288 7.99 16.10 -17.35
C ASN A 288 6.63 15.63 -16.80
N LEU A 289 5.77 16.60 -16.46
CA LEU A 289 4.45 16.34 -15.87
C LEU A 289 3.59 15.40 -16.74
N PHE A 290 3.64 15.53 -18.07
CA PHE A 290 2.90 14.66 -18.97
C PHE A 290 3.32 13.19 -18.85
N LYS A 291 4.63 12.91 -18.85
CA LYS A 291 5.13 11.55 -18.67
C LYS A 291 4.78 11.00 -17.28
N ILE A 292 4.92 11.81 -16.24
CA ILE A 292 4.53 11.44 -14.87
C ILE A 292 3.06 11.04 -14.80
N LEU A 293 2.16 11.86 -15.35
CA LEU A 293 0.72 11.57 -15.36
C LEU A 293 0.41 10.28 -16.12
N ARG A 294 1.06 10.06 -17.27
CA ARG A 294 0.90 8.82 -18.04
C ARG A 294 1.35 7.60 -17.25
N ASP A 295 2.48 7.71 -16.54
CA ASP A 295 3.03 6.59 -15.76
C ASP A 295 2.15 6.26 -14.54
N VAL A 296 1.51 7.26 -13.91
CA VAL A 296 0.54 7.06 -12.81
C VAL A 296 -0.73 6.33 -13.25
N VAL A 297 -1.16 6.50 -14.50
CA VAL A 297 -2.32 5.78 -15.05
C VAL A 297 -2.00 4.30 -15.33
N GLY A 298 -0.72 3.93 -15.45
CA GLY A 298 -0.29 2.54 -15.61
C GLY A 298 0.01 1.83 -14.28
N ASP A 299 0.01 0.49 -14.30
CA ASP A 299 0.26 -0.36 -13.11
C ASP A 299 1.73 -0.80 -12.94
N ASN A 300 2.64 -0.25 -13.74
CA ASN A 300 4.05 -0.65 -13.68
C ASN A 300 4.78 0.08 -12.54
N SER A 301 5.18 1.32 -12.80
CA SER A 301 6.13 2.09 -11.99
C SER A 301 5.84 3.58 -12.18
N SER A 302 5.63 4.27 -11.08
CA SER A 302 5.25 5.68 -11.08
C SER A 302 5.66 6.34 -9.76
N SER A 303 5.59 7.68 -9.72
CA SER A 303 5.71 8.45 -8.48
C SER A 303 4.67 8.05 -7.42
N HIS A 304 3.59 7.39 -7.82
CA HIS A 304 2.51 6.96 -6.95
C HIS A 304 2.70 5.54 -6.36
N ASN A 305 3.47 4.68 -7.03
CA ASN A 305 3.56 3.25 -6.69
C ASN A 305 4.96 2.80 -6.27
N CYS A 306 5.98 3.64 -6.42
CA CYS A 306 7.39 3.31 -6.15
C CYS A 306 7.83 3.58 -4.70
N HIS A 307 7.04 3.06 -3.76
CA HIS A 307 7.19 3.24 -2.31
C HIS A 307 7.62 1.94 -1.61
N GLY A 308 7.97 2.04 -0.32
CA GLY A 308 8.41 0.90 0.50
C GLY A 308 9.66 0.21 -0.05
N LEU A 309 9.63 -1.09 -0.34
CA LEU A 309 10.71 -1.82 -1.03
C LEU A 309 10.87 -1.39 -2.50
N GLY A 310 9.80 -0.90 -3.12
CA GLY A 310 9.74 -0.64 -4.56
C GLY A 310 9.87 -1.91 -5.42
N GLN A 311 9.77 -1.75 -6.74
CA GLN A 311 10.16 -2.80 -7.70
C GLN A 311 11.44 -2.38 -8.43
N GLN A 312 12.11 -3.33 -9.08
CA GLN A 312 13.30 -3.03 -9.88
C GLN A 312 13.01 -2.02 -11.01
N GLN A 313 11.81 -2.10 -11.60
CA GLN A 313 11.38 -1.13 -12.61
C GLN A 313 11.34 0.31 -12.09
N CYS A 314 11.10 0.55 -10.79
CA CYS A 314 11.05 1.90 -10.22
C CYS A 314 12.36 2.67 -10.38
N GLU A 315 13.50 1.98 -10.29
CA GLU A 315 14.82 2.56 -10.55
C GLU A 315 15.02 2.82 -12.05
N THR A 316 14.73 1.82 -12.87
CA THR A 316 14.84 1.91 -14.34
C THR A 316 14.07 3.12 -14.88
N ASP A 317 12.89 3.35 -14.33
CA ASP A 317 11.99 4.44 -14.70
C ASP A 317 12.28 5.76 -13.98
N GLY A 318 13.23 5.76 -13.04
CA GLY A 318 13.73 6.96 -12.37
C GLY A 318 12.91 7.48 -11.21
N TYR A 319 12.05 6.65 -10.63
CA TYR A 319 11.31 6.94 -9.40
C TYR A 319 12.03 6.46 -8.14
N ARG A 320 13.15 5.74 -8.30
CA ARG A 320 14.10 5.38 -7.24
C ARG A 320 15.54 5.60 -7.70
N THR A 321 16.42 5.77 -6.72
CA THR A 321 17.87 5.75 -6.90
C THR A 321 18.42 4.34 -6.68
N GLU A 322 19.64 4.09 -7.12
CA GLU A 322 20.39 2.85 -6.85
C GLU A 322 20.56 2.60 -5.34
N GLU A 323 20.72 3.67 -4.55
CA GLU A 323 20.86 3.59 -3.10
C GLU A 323 19.57 3.15 -2.41
N ASP A 324 18.42 3.50 -3.01
CA ASP A 324 17.07 3.31 -2.48
C ASP A 324 16.34 2.08 -3.04
N LYS A 325 16.98 1.35 -3.97
CA LYS A 325 16.41 0.18 -4.62
C LYS A 325 16.21 -0.96 -3.63
N GLY A 326 15.00 -1.51 -3.57
CA GLY A 326 14.72 -2.75 -2.84
C GLY A 326 14.75 -2.58 -1.32
N ILE A 327 14.79 -1.36 -0.77
CA ILE A 327 14.92 -1.13 0.67
C ILE A 327 13.76 -0.28 1.20
N MET A 328 13.30 -0.61 2.41
CA MET A 328 12.40 0.25 3.18
C MET A 328 13.17 1.48 3.66
N GLN A 329 12.71 2.65 3.24
CA GLN A 329 13.28 3.94 3.61
C GLN A 329 12.98 4.27 5.08
N PRO A 330 13.84 5.06 5.75
CA PRO A 330 13.52 5.62 7.06
C PRO A 330 12.18 6.36 7.02
N GLU A 331 11.34 6.09 8.01
CA GLU A 331 9.98 6.61 8.08
C GLU A 331 9.96 8.09 8.47
N GLN A 332 9.04 8.83 7.85
CA GLN A 332 8.71 10.20 8.21
C GLN A 332 7.26 10.27 8.68
N THR A 333 7.00 11.07 9.70
CA THR A 333 5.63 11.29 10.19
C THR A 333 5.04 12.57 9.62
N ILE A 334 3.71 12.60 9.46
CA ILE A 334 3.01 13.82 9.05
C ILE A 334 3.19 14.95 10.06
N PHE A 335 3.35 14.64 11.36
CA PHE A 335 3.70 15.62 12.38
C PHE A 335 5.02 16.34 12.04
N GLU A 336 6.09 15.59 11.73
CA GLU A 336 7.40 16.17 11.40
C GLU A 336 7.32 17.05 10.15
N LEU A 337 6.56 16.63 9.13
CA LEU A 337 6.39 17.41 7.89
C LEU A 337 5.61 18.70 8.12
N ASN A 338 4.50 18.64 8.86
CA ASN A 338 3.72 19.83 9.21
C ASN A 338 4.55 20.86 9.99
N GLN A 339 5.42 20.40 10.88
CA GLN A 339 6.34 21.28 11.62
C GLN A 339 7.38 21.94 10.72
N LYS A 340 7.88 21.23 9.70
CA LYS A 340 8.80 21.81 8.70
C LYS A 340 8.12 22.88 7.87
N THR A 341 6.94 22.59 7.30
CA THR A 341 6.17 23.54 6.50
C THR A 341 5.78 24.80 7.28
N GLN A 342 5.41 24.67 8.56
CA GLN A 342 5.12 25.83 9.41
C GLN A 342 6.34 26.71 9.67
N LYS A 343 7.54 26.15 9.72
CA LYS A 343 8.80 26.92 9.88
C LYS A 343 9.15 27.65 8.59
N GLU A 344 9.01 26.99 7.45
CA GLU A 344 9.27 27.55 6.12
C GLU A 344 8.33 28.73 5.82
N ASN A 345 7.04 28.62 6.17
CA ASN A 345 6.06 29.70 5.96
C ASN A 345 6.22 30.92 6.91
N LYS A 346 7.11 30.84 7.90
CA LYS A 346 7.42 31.93 8.84
C LYS A 346 8.72 32.68 8.49
N GLN A 347 9.45 32.21 7.49
CA GLN A 347 10.60 32.89 6.88
C GLN A 347 10.14 33.61 5.62
#